data_AF-A0A8D5AIN5-F1
#
_entry.id   AF-A0A8D5AIN5-F1
#
_cell.length_a   1.000
_cell.length_b   1.000
_cell.length_c   1.000
_cell.angle_alpha   90.00
_cell.angle_beta   90.00
_cell.angle_gamma   90.00
#
_symmetry.space_group_name_H-M   'P 1'
#
loop_
_entity.id
_entity.type
_entity.pdbx_description
1 polymer ?
#
loop_
_entity_poly.entity_id
_entity_poly.type
_entity_poly.pdbx_seq_one_letter_code
_entity_poly.pdbx_strand_id
1 'polypeptide(L)'
;MTNVEIGFLARRRFRESSRELTQLLVLGFGISFILMGVGAYKYFIVIGAWDALWKAAMWGGVAALLVTLIVPYFWLLPERVLRKFGNWVGHGLMKIILVAVYYGLIWPVGAIMRSRRGTHPLYAWGAQPTEGMEGWHGKTLPYDVANEAGSGNLGLYKVLLFFVRQGHFLLLPVLIVLISLGVALFFLQTSALAPFIYTLF
;
A
#
# COMPACT_ATOMS: atom_id res chain seq x y z
N MET A 1 9.65 -35.74 14.42
CA MET A 1 9.66 -35.05 13.11
C MET A 1 9.88 -36.10 12.04
N THR A 2 8.95 -36.21 11.09
CA THR A 2 9.10 -37.16 9.97
C THR A 2 10.08 -36.59 8.94
N ASN A 3 10.75 -37.44 8.15
CA ASN A 3 11.69 -37.00 7.11
C ASN A 3 11.06 -35.99 6.11
N VAL A 4 9.73 -36.00 5.98
CA VAL A 4 8.96 -35.07 5.14
C VAL A 4 8.96 -33.64 5.72
N GLU A 5 8.81 -33.49 7.03
CA GLU A 5 8.81 -32.18 7.71
C GLU A 5 10.18 -31.50 7.61
N ILE A 6 11.26 -32.26 7.77
CA ILE A 6 12.64 -31.77 7.65
C ILE A 6 12.88 -31.23 6.23
N GLY A 7 12.42 -31.95 5.21
CA GLY A 7 12.52 -31.53 3.81
C GLY A 7 11.68 -30.29 3.46
N PHE A 8 10.53 -30.08 4.13
CA PHE A 8 9.71 -28.89 3.93
C PHE A 8 10.38 -27.64 4.53
N LEU A 9 10.86 -27.72 5.78
CA LEU A 9 11.50 -26.60 6.47
C LEU A 9 12.79 -26.16 5.77
N ALA A 10 13.61 -27.10 5.31
CA ALA A 10 14.82 -26.80 4.54
C ALA A 10 14.49 -26.05 3.23
N ARG A 11 13.48 -26.51 2.48
CA ARG A 11 13.02 -25.84 1.24
C ARG A 11 12.43 -24.46 1.49
N ARG A 12 11.81 -24.23 2.65
CA ARG A 12 11.31 -22.91 3.02
C ARG A 12 12.47 -21.94 3.32
N ARG A 13 13.41 -22.36 4.17
CA ARG A 13 14.59 -21.54 4.51
C ARG A 13 15.42 -21.20 3.28
N PHE A 14 15.60 -22.15 2.36
CA PHE A 14 16.31 -21.90 1.10
C PHE A 14 15.62 -20.85 0.22
N ARG A 15 14.28 -20.86 0.14
CA ARG A 15 13.51 -19.85 -0.59
C ARG A 15 13.58 -18.47 0.06
N GLU A 16 13.55 -18.43 1.39
CA GLU A 16 13.70 -17.18 2.14
C GLU A 16 15.11 -16.59 1.93
N SER A 17 16.18 -17.38 2.10
CA SER A 17 17.55 -16.93 1.89
C SER A 17 17.84 -16.52 0.43
N SER A 18 17.25 -17.24 -0.54
CA SER A 18 17.39 -16.87 -1.96
C SER A 18 16.73 -15.53 -2.25
N ARG A 19 15.53 -15.27 -1.72
CA ARG A 19 14.86 -13.98 -1.88
C ARG A 19 15.62 -12.84 -1.23
N GLU A 20 16.16 -13.06 -0.03
CA GLU A 20 17.02 -12.08 0.65
C GLU A 20 18.26 -11.74 -0.18
N LEU A 21 18.95 -12.76 -0.71
CA LEU A 21 20.11 -12.55 -1.58
C LEU A 21 19.74 -11.78 -2.86
N THR A 22 18.65 -12.15 -3.53
CA THR A 22 18.18 -11.43 -4.72
C THR A 22 17.89 -9.97 -4.39
N GLN A 23 17.19 -9.70 -3.28
CA GLN A 23 16.88 -8.33 -2.85
C GLN A 23 18.15 -7.50 -2.59
N LEU A 24 19.16 -8.09 -1.93
CA LEU A 24 20.44 -7.43 -1.66
C LEU A 24 21.23 -7.14 -2.93
N LEU A 25 21.25 -8.09 -3.87
CA LEU A 25 21.90 -7.91 -5.17
C LEU A 25 21.24 -6.78 -5.96
N VAL A 26 19.91 -6.78 -6.06
CA VAL A 26 19.14 -5.74 -6.75
C VAL A 26 19.41 -4.37 -6.15
N LEU A 27 19.38 -4.26 -4.82
CA LEU A 27 19.67 -3.01 -4.13
C LEU A 27 21.10 -2.53 -4.42
N GLY A 28 22.08 -3.42 -4.27
CA GLY A 28 23.49 -3.12 -4.51
C GLY A 28 23.75 -2.69 -5.95
N PHE A 29 23.19 -3.41 -6.93
CA PHE A 29 23.25 -3.03 -8.34
C PHE A 29 22.60 -1.67 -8.58
N GLY A 30 21.39 -1.45 -8.06
CA GLY A 30 20.67 -0.19 -8.21
C GLY A 30 21.46 1.01 -7.69
N ILE A 31 22.02 0.92 -6.48
CA ILE A 31 22.85 1.99 -5.89
C ILE A 31 24.12 2.20 -6.71
N SER A 32 24.78 1.13 -7.13
CA SER A 32 26.01 1.19 -7.94
C SER A 32 25.75 1.89 -9.28
N PHE A 33 24.67 1.51 -9.98
CA PHE A 33 24.28 2.13 -11.24
C PHE A 33 23.89 3.60 -11.08
N ILE A 34 23.18 3.98 -10.01
CA ILE A 34 22.86 5.38 -9.73
C ILE A 34 24.15 6.18 -9.51
N LEU A 35 25.08 5.69 -8.70
CA LEU A 35 26.35 6.37 -8.44
C LEU A 35 27.21 6.50 -9.70
N MET A 36 27.31 5.44 -10.51
CA MET A 36 28.01 5.48 -11.79
C MET A 36 27.34 6.42 -12.78
N GLY A 37 26.01 6.38 -12.88
CA GLY A 37 25.23 7.26 -13.75
C GLY A 37 25.38 8.73 -13.38
N VAL A 38 25.28 9.05 -12.08
CA VAL A 38 25.54 10.39 -11.54
C VAL A 38 26.99 10.78 -11.82
N GLY A 39 27.97 9.93 -11.55
CA GLY A 39 29.38 10.19 -11.83
C GLY A 39 29.67 10.48 -13.31
N ALA A 40 29.04 9.72 -14.22
CA ALA A 40 29.15 9.89 -15.67
C ALA A 40 28.41 11.12 -16.19
N TYR A 41 27.36 11.59 -15.49
CA TYR A 41 26.56 12.74 -15.88
C TYR A 41 27.38 14.03 -16.04
N LYS A 42 28.48 14.17 -15.30
CA LYS A 42 29.42 15.30 -15.42
C LYS A 42 29.83 15.55 -16.87
N TYR A 43 30.09 14.50 -17.64
CA TYR A 43 30.57 14.61 -19.02
C TYR A 43 29.55 15.24 -19.97
N PHE A 44 28.27 15.29 -19.58
CA PHE A 44 27.20 15.72 -20.45
C PHE A 44 26.73 17.16 -20.17
N ILE A 45 26.74 17.64 -18.92
CA ILE A 45 25.91 18.81 -18.57
C ILE A 45 26.60 19.92 -17.77
N VAL A 46 27.68 19.67 -17.02
CA VAL A 46 28.17 20.68 -16.05
C VAL A 46 29.61 21.15 -16.34
N ILE A 47 29.73 22.31 -17.01
CA ILE A 47 30.97 23.07 -17.13
C ILE A 47 31.20 23.83 -15.82
N GLY A 48 32.34 23.62 -15.15
CA GLY A 48 32.70 24.28 -13.89
C GLY A 48 32.31 23.53 -12.60
N ALA A 49 31.89 22.28 -12.71
CA ALA A 49 31.58 21.45 -11.54
C ALA A 49 32.84 21.01 -10.77
N TRP A 50 32.67 20.64 -9.49
CA TRP A 50 33.78 20.11 -8.69
C TRP A 50 34.18 18.69 -9.14
N ASP A 51 35.21 18.60 -9.97
CA ASP A 51 35.73 17.38 -10.59
C ASP A 51 35.94 16.20 -9.62
N ALA A 52 36.42 16.50 -8.41
CA ALA A 52 36.70 15.50 -7.41
C ALA A 52 35.44 14.74 -6.96
N LEU A 53 34.31 15.45 -6.80
CA LEU A 53 33.05 14.88 -6.34
C LEU A 53 32.50 13.87 -7.35
N TRP A 54 32.51 14.21 -8.64
CA TRP A 54 32.01 13.32 -9.69
C TRP A 54 32.89 12.08 -9.88
N LYS A 55 34.22 12.25 -9.80
CA LYS A 55 35.16 11.11 -9.81
C LYS A 55 34.92 10.22 -8.59
N ALA A 56 34.73 10.80 -7.41
CA ALA A 56 34.43 10.05 -6.20
C ALA A 56 33.10 9.29 -6.31
N ALA A 57 32.06 9.91 -6.89
CA ALA A 57 30.79 9.24 -7.15
C ALA A 57 30.95 8.05 -8.11
N MET A 58 31.68 8.23 -9.22
CA MET A 58 31.94 7.17 -10.19
C MET A 58 32.71 6.00 -9.57
N TRP A 59 33.82 6.29 -8.89
CA TRP A 59 34.63 5.26 -8.21
C TRP A 59 33.86 4.60 -7.07
N GLY A 60 33.03 5.37 -6.35
CA GLY A 60 32.12 4.85 -5.33
C GLY A 60 31.12 3.86 -5.92
N GLY A 61 30.56 4.15 -7.10
CA GLY A 61 29.67 3.25 -7.82
C GLY A 61 30.37 1.95 -8.26
N VAL A 62 31.60 2.05 -8.78
CA VAL A 62 32.41 0.86 -9.15
C VAL A 62 32.75 0.02 -7.91
N ALA A 63 33.17 0.66 -6.82
CA ALA A 63 33.46 -0.03 -5.57
C ALA A 63 32.21 -0.71 -4.99
N ALA A 64 31.06 -0.02 -4.99
CA ALA A 64 29.78 -0.58 -4.59
C ALA A 64 29.39 -1.80 -5.45
N LEU A 65 29.65 -1.77 -6.77
CA LEU A 65 29.38 -2.88 -7.67
C LEU A 65 30.23 -4.10 -7.28
N LEU A 66 31.53 -3.89 -7.05
CA LEU A 66 32.44 -4.96 -6.60
C LEU A 66 32.02 -5.54 -5.25
N VAL A 67 31.64 -4.69 -4.29
CA VAL A 67 31.12 -5.14 -2.98
C VAL A 67 29.84 -5.97 -3.15
N THR A 68 28.94 -5.56 -4.06
CA THR A 68 27.71 -6.31 -4.36
C THR A 68 27.99 -7.72 -4.88
N LEU A 69 29.00 -7.86 -5.75
CA LEU A 69 29.36 -9.15 -6.35
C LEU A 69 30.12 -10.07 -5.37
N ILE A 70 30.99 -9.52 -4.52
CA ILE A 70 31.85 -10.30 -3.62
C ILE A 70 31.14 -10.60 -2.29
N VAL A 71 30.50 -9.59 -1.68
CA VAL A 71 29.91 -9.67 -0.34
C VAL A 71 28.54 -8.96 -0.30
N PRO A 72 27.48 -9.55 -0.87
CA PRO A 72 26.15 -8.92 -0.94
C PRO A 72 25.55 -8.62 0.45
N TYR A 73 25.94 -9.38 1.48
CA TYR A 73 25.49 -9.17 2.86
C TYR A 73 25.88 -7.80 3.44
N PHE A 74 26.88 -7.11 2.89
CA PHE A 74 27.23 -5.75 3.31
C PHE A 74 26.04 -4.77 3.13
N TRP A 75 25.17 -5.05 2.16
CA TRP A 75 23.99 -4.24 1.87
C TRP A 75 22.85 -4.37 2.88
N LEU A 76 22.92 -5.32 3.82
CA LEU A 76 21.89 -5.47 4.86
C LEU A 76 21.73 -4.22 5.73
N LEU A 77 22.85 -3.55 6.03
CA LEU A 77 22.84 -2.32 6.84
C LEU A 77 22.11 -1.16 6.11
N PRO A 78 22.54 -0.76 4.90
CA PRO A 78 21.84 0.30 4.16
C PRO A 78 20.40 -0.09 3.83
N GLU A 79 20.11 -1.36 3.54
CA GLU A 79 18.75 -1.84 3.31
C GLU A 79 17.85 -1.61 4.54
N ARG A 80 18.31 -1.95 5.75
CA ARG A 80 17.54 -1.71 6.99
C ARG A 80 17.29 -0.22 7.21
N VAL A 81 18.29 0.62 6.94
CA VAL A 81 18.16 2.08 7.05
C VAL A 81 17.13 2.60 6.04
N LEU A 82 17.25 2.22 4.77
CA LEU A 82 16.32 2.59 3.70
C LEU A 82 14.89 2.10 4.00
N ARG A 83 14.74 0.86 4.49
CA ARG A 83 13.43 0.29 4.86
C ARG A 83 12.82 1.05 6.04
N LYS A 84 13.61 1.38 7.07
CA LYS A 84 13.14 2.17 8.21
C LYS A 84 12.72 3.57 7.77
N PHE A 85 13.51 4.20 6.91
CA PHE A 85 13.20 5.50 6.34
C PHE A 85 11.94 5.46 5.46
N GLY A 86 11.84 4.49 4.56
CA GLY A 86 10.68 4.28 3.69
C GLY A 86 9.40 4.03 4.49
N ASN A 87 9.45 3.21 5.53
CA ASN A 87 8.32 2.99 6.42
C ASN A 87 7.92 4.26 7.16
N TRP A 88 8.90 5.04 7.65
CA TRP A 88 8.63 6.30 8.33
C TRP A 88 7.96 7.32 7.41
N VAL A 89 8.48 7.51 6.19
CA VAL A 89 7.90 8.39 5.16
C VAL A 89 6.51 7.89 4.75
N GLY A 90 6.36 6.59 4.49
CA GLY A 90 5.08 5.99 4.10
C GLY A 90 4.01 6.14 5.17
N HIS A 91 4.34 5.92 6.45
CA HIS A 91 3.42 6.17 7.56
C HIS A 91 3.05 7.66 7.68
N GLY A 92 4.03 8.56 7.54
CA GLY A 92 3.79 10.00 7.57
C GLY A 92 2.83 10.44 6.46
N LEU A 93 3.11 10.04 5.22
CA LEU A 93 2.30 10.35 4.05
C LEU A 93 0.88 9.79 4.20
N MET A 94 0.74 8.52 4.60
CA MET A 94 -0.56 7.90 4.78
C MET A 94 -1.37 8.60 5.88
N LYS A 95 -0.72 9.00 6.97
CA LYS A 95 -1.36 9.77 8.05
C LYS A 95 -1.85 11.13 7.54
N ILE A 96 -1.05 11.85 6.76
CA ILE A 96 -1.43 13.14 6.17
C ILE A 96 -2.64 12.96 5.24
N ILE A 97 -2.62 11.95 4.37
CA ILE A 97 -3.73 11.65 3.45
C ILE A 97 -5.00 11.32 4.24
N LEU A 98 -4.91 10.46 5.26
CA LEU A 98 -6.06 10.10 6.10
C LEU A 98 -6.63 11.32 6.84
N VAL A 99 -5.78 12.19 7.38
CA VAL A 99 -6.21 13.44 8.03
C VAL A 99 -6.90 14.35 7.02
N ALA A 100 -6.36 14.50 5.82
CA ALA A 100 -6.96 15.30 4.76
C ALA A 100 -8.33 14.75 4.33
N VAL A 101 -8.46 13.44 4.16
CA VAL A 101 -9.75 12.78 3.83
C VAL A 101 -10.74 12.94 4.99
N TYR A 102 -10.28 12.76 6.23
CA TYR A 102 -11.15 12.89 7.40
C TYR A 102 -11.71 14.30 7.54
N TYR A 103 -10.86 15.32 7.52
CA TYR A 103 -11.31 16.71 7.68
C TYR A 103 -11.97 17.28 6.42
N GLY A 104 -11.56 16.83 5.23
CA GLY A 104 -12.08 17.33 3.96
C GLY A 104 -13.42 16.71 3.55
N LEU A 105 -13.67 15.44 3.89
CA LEU A 105 -14.86 14.72 3.46
C LEU A 105 -15.73 14.26 4.63
N ILE A 106 -15.14 13.55 5.59
CA ILE A 106 -15.94 12.89 6.64
C ILE A 106 -16.52 13.92 7.60
N TRP A 107 -15.69 14.84 8.10
CA TRP A 107 -16.08 15.86 9.06
C TRP A 107 -17.21 16.78 8.56
N PRO A 108 -17.16 17.39 7.35
CA PRO A 108 -18.23 18.28 6.89
C PRO A 108 -19.53 17.52 6.66
N VAL A 109 -19.47 16.30 6.14
CA VAL A 109 -20.66 15.45 5.99
C VAL A 109 -21.28 15.16 7.36
N GLY A 110 -20.46 14.80 8.35
CA GLY A 110 -20.90 14.60 9.73
C GLY A 110 -21.52 15.86 10.35
N ALA A 111 -20.90 17.02 10.13
CA ALA A 111 -21.40 18.31 10.62
C ALA A 111 -22.75 18.69 9.98
N ILE A 112 -22.89 18.52 8.66
CA ILE A 112 -24.15 18.78 7.93
C ILE A 112 -25.24 17.82 8.42
N MET A 113 -24.94 16.54 8.58
CA MET A 113 -25.90 15.56 9.10
C MET A 113 -26.35 15.92 10.52
N ARG A 114 -25.42 16.31 11.39
CA ARG A 114 -25.71 16.75 12.77
C ARG A 114 -26.56 18.02 12.79
N SER A 115 -26.29 18.98 11.91
CA SER A 115 -27.09 20.19 11.81
C SER A 115 -28.52 19.92 11.34
N ARG A 116 -28.73 18.92 10.48
CA ARG A 116 -30.07 18.60 9.95
C ARG A 116 -30.87 17.64 10.83
N ARG A 117 -30.21 16.71 11.53
CA ARG A 117 -30.87 15.65 12.33
C ARG A 117 -30.75 15.85 13.85
N GLY A 118 -30.02 16.87 14.31
CA GLY A 118 -29.77 17.11 15.73
C GLY A 118 -28.63 16.26 16.30
N THR A 119 -28.47 16.29 17.63
CA THR A 119 -27.45 15.53 18.37
C THR A 119 -27.90 14.13 18.78
N HIS A 120 -29.12 13.73 18.41
CA HIS A 120 -29.62 12.40 18.74
C HIS A 120 -28.72 11.35 18.09
N PRO A 121 -28.19 10.38 18.86
CA PRO A 121 -27.39 9.31 18.29
C PRO A 121 -28.24 8.58 17.24
N LEU A 122 -27.62 8.13 16.15
CA LEU A 122 -28.31 7.34 15.10
C LEU A 122 -29.04 6.13 15.68
N TYR A 123 -28.59 5.62 16.83
CA TYR A 123 -29.27 4.62 17.64
C TYR A 123 -29.17 5.00 19.13
N ALA A 124 -30.31 5.20 19.79
CA ALA A 124 -30.40 5.19 21.24
C ALA A 124 -31.06 3.88 21.64
N TRP A 125 -30.37 3.07 22.45
CA TRP A 125 -30.97 1.87 23.05
C TRP A 125 -31.80 2.33 24.24
N GLY A 126 -33.09 2.56 24.02
CA GLY A 126 -34.05 2.77 25.10
C GLY A 126 -34.26 1.47 25.87
N ALA A 127 -34.65 1.57 27.15
CA ALA A 127 -35.07 0.41 27.95
C ALA A 127 -36.33 -0.27 27.36
N GLN A 128 -37.08 0.46 26.55
CA GLN A 128 -38.16 -0.07 25.74
C GLN A 128 -37.82 0.12 24.25
N PRO A 129 -37.96 -0.92 23.41
CA PRO A 129 -37.80 -0.79 21.97
C PRO A 129 -38.87 0.17 21.44
N THR A 130 -38.45 1.14 20.64
CA THR A 130 -39.37 2.10 20.00
C THR A 130 -40.35 1.34 19.10
N GLU A 131 -41.63 1.73 19.08
CA GLU A 131 -42.60 1.12 18.16
C GLU A 131 -42.13 1.29 16.70
N GLY A 132 -41.98 0.17 15.98
CA GLY A 132 -41.41 0.14 14.62
C GLY A 132 -39.89 -0.10 14.56
N MET A 133 -39.21 -0.30 15.69
CA MET A 133 -37.83 -0.75 15.72
C MET A 133 -37.80 -2.23 15.32
N GLU A 134 -37.54 -2.50 14.04
CA GLU A 134 -37.28 -3.85 13.54
C GLU A 134 -36.10 -4.41 14.35
N GLY A 135 -36.37 -5.41 15.20
CA GLY A 135 -35.35 -6.12 15.93
C GLY A 135 -34.40 -6.84 14.97
N TRP A 136 -33.44 -7.58 15.52
CA TRP A 136 -32.61 -8.49 14.73
C TRP A 136 -33.49 -9.64 14.19
N HIS A 137 -34.31 -9.35 13.19
CA HIS A 137 -34.96 -10.37 12.39
C HIS A 137 -33.84 -11.03 11.59
N GLY A 138 -33.75 -12.35 11.68
CA GLY A 138 -32.86 -13.10 10.81
C GLY A 138 -33.16 -12.64 9.39
N LYS A 139 -32.20 -11.95 8.76
CA LYS A 139 -32.35 -11.47 7.38
C LYS A 139 -32.51 -12.70 6.51
N THR A 140 -33.76 -13.06 6.24
CA THR A 140 -34.09 -13.96 5.14
C THR A 140 -33.82 -13.15 3.89
N LEU A 141 -32.58 -13.26 3.38
CA LEU A 141 -32.29 -12.78 2.05
C LEU A 141 -33.32 -13.43 1.13
N PRO A 142 -34.06 -12.65 0.32
CA PRO A 142 -34.89 -13.23 -0.73
C PRO A 142 -34.02 -14.24 -1.49
N TYR A 143 -34.54 -15.44 -1.72
CA TYR A 143 -33.78 -16.54 -2.34
C TYR A 143 -33.07 -16.11 -3.63
N ASP A 144 -33.61 -15.09 -4.32
CA ASP A 144 -33.03 -14.48 -5.52
C ASP A 144 -31.70 -13.74 -5.28
N VAL A 145 -31.49 -13.12 -4.12
CA VAL A 145 -30.25 -12.38 -3.80
C VAL A 145 -29.13 -13.33 -3.35
N ALA A 146 -29.49 -14.45 -2.71
CA ALA A 146 -28.53 -15.48 -2.29
C ALA A 146 -27.91 -16.21 -3.50
N ASN A 147 -28.69 -16.44 -4.56
CA ASN A 147 -28.21 -17.04 -5.80
C ASN A 147 -27.39 -16.06 -6.67
N GLU A 148 -27.67 -14.75 -6.60
CA GLU A 148 -26.85 -13.74 -7.29
C GLU A 148 -25.48 -13.48 -6.62
N ALA A 149 -25.33 -13.76 -5.32
CA ALA A 149 -24.07 -13.59 -4.60
C ALA A 149 -23.04 -14.70 -4.90
N GLY A 150 -23.50 -15.84 -5.44
CA GLY A 150 -22.63 -16.99 -5.78
C GLY A 150 -21.96 -16.91 -7.15
N SER A 151 -22.39 -15.99 -8.02
CA SER A 151 -21.80 -15.81 -9.36
C SER A 151 -20.69 -14.75 -9.28
N GLY A 152 -19.45 -15.20 -9.38
CA GLY A 152 -18.23 -14.44 -9.18
C GLY A 152 -18.04 -13.27 -10.15
N ASN A 153 -18.66 -12.14 -9.84
CA ASN A 153 -18.12 -10.80 -10.03
C ASN A 153 -19.11 -9.84 -9.36
N LEU A 154 -19.04 -9.69 -8.03
CA LEU A 154 -19.76 -8.63 -7.32
C LEU A 154 -19.06 -7.29 -7.66
N GLY A 155 -19.29 -6.85 -8.89
CA GLY A 155 -18.64 -5.67 -9.46
C GLY A 155 -19.07 -4.42 -8.70
N LEU A 156 -18.14 -3.47 -8.60
CA LEU A 156 -18.33 -2.13 -8.03
C LEU A 156 -19.67 -1.47 -8.41
N TYR A 157 -20.20 -1.80 -9.59
CA TYR A 157 -21.52 -1.36 -10.07
C TYR A 157 -22.68 -1.76 -9.15
N LYS A 158 -22.71 -2.97 -8.57
CA LYS A 158 -23.80 -3.41 -7.68
C LYS A 158 -23.80 -2.61 -6.38
N VAL A 159 -22.62 -2.30 -5.85
CA VAL A 159 -22.46 -1.46 -4.66
C VAL A 159 -22.95 -0.05 -4.94
N LEU A 160 -22.56 0.56 -6.06
CA LEU A 160 -23.06 1.88 -6.47
C LEU A 160 -24.59 1.90 -6.65
N LEU A 161 -25.14 0.90 -7.34
CA LEU A 161 -26.58 0.77 -7.59
C LEU A 161 -27.38 0.62 -6.28
N PHE A 162 -26.83 -0.08 -5.29
CA PHE A 162 -27.44 -0.22 -3.96
C PHE A 162 -27.62 1.13 -3.26
N PHE A 163 -26.59 1.98 -3.23
CA PHE A 163 -26.67 3.29 -2.58
C PHE A 163 -27.63 4.26 -3.31
N VAL A 164 -27.69 4.18 -4.64
CA VAL A 164 -28.65 4.94 -5.45
C VAL A 164 -30.09 4.51 -5.17
N ARG A 165 -30.36 3.20 -5.15
CA ARG A 165 -31.71 2.66 -4.89
C ARG A 165 -32.23 2.98 -3.49
N GLN A 166 -31.34 3.05 -2.50
CA GLN A 166 -31.69 3.40 -1.12
C GLN A 166 -31.83 4.93 -0.90
N GLY A 167 -31.64 5.76 -1.93
CA GLY A 167 -31.78 7.21 -1.83
C GLY A 167 -30.67 7.91 -1.01
N HIS A 168 -29.57 7.22 -0.71
CA HIS A 168 -28.46 7.74 0.10
C HIS A 168 -27.43 8.48 -0.76
N PHE A 169 -27.88 9.45 -1.55
CA PHE A 169 -27.04 10.19 -2.51
C PHE A 169 -25.87 10.96 -1.84
N LEU A 170 -26.02 11.34 -0.56
CA LEU A 170 -24.97 12.01 0.22
C LEU A 170 -23.73 11.13 0.48
N LEU A 171 -23.88 9.80 0.46
CA LEU A 171 -22.76 8.87 0.70
C LEU A 171 -21.99 8.51 -0.57
N LEU A 172 -22.53 8.85 -1.73
CA LEU A 172 -21.96 8.51 -3.04
C LEU A 172 -20.58 9.17 -3.27
N PRO A 173 -20.36 10.47 -2.95
CA PRO A 173 -19.04 11.08 -3.04
C PRO A 173 -18.00 10.42 -2.11
N VAL A 174 -18.42 10.03 -0.90
CA VAL A 174 -17.55 9.35 0.06
C VAL A 174 -17.14 7.97 -0.46
N LEU A 175 -18.08 7.23 -1.04
CA LEU A 175 -17.82 5.93 -1.65
C LEU A 175 -16.84 6.04 -2.82
N ILE A 176 -17.01 7.04 -3.69
CA ILE A 176 -16.09 7.30 -4.81
C ILE A 176 -14.68 7.57 -4.28
N VAL A 177 -14.54 8.43 -3.27
CA VAL A 177 -13.21 8.70 -2.67
C VAL A 177 -12.61 7.46 -2.06
N LEU A 178 -13.40 6.63 -1.37
CA LEU A 178 -12.90 5.39 -0.76
C LEU A 178 -12.40 4.40 -1.82
N ILE A 179 -13.13 4.26 -2.94
CA ILE A 179 -12.72 3.43 -4.07
C ILE A 179 -11.46 3.99 -4.72
N SER A 180 -11.41 5.30 -5.01
CA SER A 180 -10.23 5.95 -5.56
C SER A 180 -9.02 5.81 -4.65
N LEU A 181 -9.20 5.92 -3.33
CA LEU A 181 -8.13 5.70 -2.34
C LEU A 181 -7.68 4.24 -2.34
N GLY A 182 -8.60 3.28 -2.37
CA GLY A 182 -8.28 1.86 -2.43
C GLY A 182 -7.52 1.49 -3.71
N VAL A 183 -7.94 2.03 -4.86
CA VAL A 183 -7.24 1.88 -6.14
C VAL A 183 -5.88 2.55 -6.10
N ALA A 184 -5.78 3.78 -5.57
CA ALA A 184 -4.51 4.47 -5.43
C ALA A 184 -3.54 3.71 -4.51
N LEU A 185 -4.01 3.15 -3.39
CA LEU A 185 -3.22 2.31 -2.50
C LEU A 185 -2.83 0.99 -3.15
N PHE A 186 -3.73 0.38 -3.94
CA PHE A 186 -3.41 -0.80 -4.72
C PHE A 186 -2.31 -0.50 -5.75
N PHE A 187 -2.38 0.64 -6.45
CA PHE A 187 -1.32 1.10 -7.32
C PHE A 187 -0.05 1.44 -6.56
N LEU A 188 -0.13 2.08 -5.41
CA LEU A 188 1.05 2.37 -4.59
C LEU A 188 1.72 1.08 -4.12
N GLN A 189 0.92 0.08 -3.73
CA GLN A 189 1.40 -1.22 -3.31
C GLN A 189 1.98 -2.01 -4.49
N THR A 190 1.31 -2.02 -5.65
CA THR A 190 1.78 -2.71 -6.86
C THR A 190 2.92 -2.00 -7.56
N SER A 191 3.00 -0.68 -7.53
CA SER A 191 4.13 0.12 -8.05
C SER A 191 5.31 0.12 -7.07
N ALA A 192 5.08 0.08 -5.76
CA ALA A 192 6.15 -0.20 -4.81
C ALA A 192 6.63 -1.65 -4.93
N LEU A 193 5.73 -2.59 -5.25
CA LEU A 193 6.06 -3.99 -5.55
C LEU A 193 6.61 -4.22 -6.96
N ALA A 194 6.35 -3.34 -7.93
CA ALA A 194 6.71 -3.56 -9.33
C ALA A 194 8.23 -3.70 -9.51
N PRO A 195 9.09 -2.86 -8.89
CA PRO A 195 10.53 -3.10 -8.87
C PRO A 195 10.88 -4.46 -8.29
N PHE A 196 10.16 -4.95 -7.28
CA PHE A 196 10.41 -6.26 -6.67
C PHE A 196 9.92 -7.44 -7.53
N ILE A 197 8.82 -7.27 -8.28
CA ILE A 197 8.29 -8.29 -9.21
C ILE A 197 9.21 -8.41 -10.43
N TYR A 198 9.68 -7.29 -11.00
CA TYR A 198 10.64 -7.29 -12.10
C TYR A 198 12.03 -7.82 -11.71
N THR A 199 12.29 -8.00 -10.43
CA THR A 199 13.55 -8.61 -9.94
C THR A 199 13.41 -10.07 -9.56
N LEU A 200 12.18 -10.61 -9.60
CA LEU A 200 11.86 -12.01 -9.32
C LEU A 200 11.72 -12.86 -10.59
N PHE A 201 11.76 -12.21 -11.76
CA PHE A 201 11.88 -12.80 -13.09
C PHE A 201 13.17 -12.29 -13.75
#